data_AF-A0AAP6A8C4-F1
#
_entry.id   AF-A0AAP6A8C4-F1
#
_cell.length_a   1.000
_cell.length_b   1.000
_cell.length_c   1.000
_cell.angle_alpha   90.00
_cell.angle_beta   90.00
_cell.angle_gamma   90.00
#
_symmetry.space_group_name_H-M   'P 1'
#
loop_
_entity.id
_entity.type
_entity.pdbx_description
1 polymer ?
#
loop_
_entity_poly.entity_id
_entity_poly.type
_entity_poly.pdbx_seq_one_letter_code
_entity_poly.pdbx_strand_id
1 'polypeptide(L)'
;MKTFKDIFLSEGMEMPNINGIKRVQGFNSDNSVPFILDNDSREFLKKNLPLTGVIYEPTLKKLAENIIILNRQKHRISDEFRISLMNKEIYQGYRETSFYTSIIEA
;
A
#
# COMPACT_ATOMS: atom_id res chain seq x y z
N MET A 1 -17.81 -6.89 0.26
CA MET A 1 -16.57 -6.13 0.00
C MET A 1 -15.87 -5.93 1.34
N LYS A 2 -14.58 -6.25 1.46
CA LYS A 2 -13.85 -6.15 2.73
C LYS A 2 -13.51 -4.69 3.04
N THR A 3 -13.34 -4.35 4.32
CA THR A 3 -12.80 -3.04 4.71
C THR A 3 -11.28 -3.02 4.50
N PHE A 4 -10.69 -1.82 4.37
CA PHE A 4 -9.23 -1.71 4.29
C PHE A 4 -8.55 -2.36 5.49
N LYS A 5 -9.05 -2.12 6.71
CA LYS A 5 -8.45 -2.66 7.93
C LYS A 5 -8.52 -4.19 7.96
N ASP A 6 -9.61 -4.80 7.51
CA ASP A 6 -9.72 -6.26 7.41
C ASP A 6 -8.75 -6.84 6.39
N ILE A 7 -8.62 -6.20 5.22
CA ILE A 7 -7.62 -6.60 4.21
C ILE A 7 -6.22 -6.50 4.81
N PHE A 8 -5.90 -5.37 5.46
CA PHE A 8 -4.60 -5.12 6.08
C PHE A 8 -4.21 -6.20 7.08
N LEU A 9 -5.13 -6.55 8.00
CA LEU A 9 -4.87 -7.56 9.02
C LEU A 9 -4.83 -8.98 8.44
N SER A 10 -5.73 -9.31 7.52
CA SER A 10 -5.81 -10.67 6.95
C SER A 10 -4.65 -10.99 6.01
N GLU A 11 -4.13 -10.01 5.28
CA GLU A 11 -2.97 -10.18 4.39
C GLU A 11 -1.63 -9.97 5.09
N GLY A 12 -1.63 -9.71 6.41
CA GLY A 12 -0.39 -9.48 7.18
C GLY A 12 0.43 -8.31 6.64
N MET A 13 -0.24 -7.24 6.20
CA MET A 13 0.37 -6.15 5.45
C MET A 13 1.29 -5.29 6.33
N GLU A 14 2.28 -4.66 5.71
CA GLU A 14 3.11 -3.64 6.36
C GLU A 14 2.58 -2.23 6.07
N MET A 15 2.66 -1.34 7.06
CA MET A 15 2.36 0.07 6.87
C MET A 15 3.58 0.78 6.26
N PRO A 16 3.42 1.72 5.33
CA PRO A 16 4.54 2.50 4.84
C PRO A 16 5.14 3.38 5.94
N ASN A 17 6.47 3.35 6.06
CA ASN A 17 7.23 4.22 6.95
C ASN A 17 7.59 5.55 6.25
N ILE A 18 8.46 6.36 6.85
CA ILE A 18 8.86 7.66 6.31
C ILE A 18 9.51 7.58 4.92
N ASN A 19 10.16 6.46 4.59
CA ASN A 19 10.72 6.18 3.26
C ASN A 19 9.63 5.71 2.29
N GLY A 20 8.78 4.80 2.75
CA GLY A 20 7.72 4.18 1.96
C GLY A 20 6.63 5.16 1.57
N ILE A 21 6.24 6.07 2.46
CA ILE A 21 5.05 6.91 2.26
C ILE A 21 5.13 7.79 1.01
N LYS A 22 6.29 8.37 0.74
CA LYS A 22 6.52 9.20 -0.47
C LYS A 22 6.39 8.37 -1.74
N ARG A 23 6.83 7.11 -1.70
CA ARG A 23 6.78 6.16 -2.83
C ARG A 23 5.36 5.66 -3.06
N VAL A 24 4.62 5.37 -1.99
CA VAL A 24 3.20 5.02 -2.04
C VAL A 24 2.37 6.19 -2.60
N GLN A 25 2.65 7.43 -2.19
CA GLN A 25 1.98 8.63 -2.70
C GLN A 25 2.20 8.85 -4.20
N GLY A 26 3.43 8.62 -4.68
CA GLY A 26 3.78 8.76 -6.10
C GLY A 26 3.37 7.56 -6.97
N PHE A 27 2.93 6.45 -6.36
CA PHE A 27 2.53 5.26 -7.11
C PHE A 27 1.20 5.52 -7.81
N ASN A 28 1.21 5.33 -9.14
CA ASN A 28 0.01 5.38 -9.95
C ASN A 28 -0.11 4.04 -10.69
N SER A 29 -1.25 3.39 -10.52
CA SER A 29 -1.57 2.12 -11.17
C SER A 29 -2.87 2.26 -11.92
N ASP A 30 -2.91 1.65 -13.10
CA ASP A 30 -4.16 1.48 -13.86
C ASP A 30 -5.07 0.43 -13.22
N ASN A 31 -4.56 -0.34 -12.24
CA ASN A 31 -5.34 -1.29 -11.47
C ASN A 31 -6.08 -0.59 -10.33
N SER A 32 -7.29 -1.05 -10.06
CA SER A 32 -8.08 -0.67 -8.89
C SER A 32 -8.44 -1.91 -8.09
N VAL A 33 -8.58 -1.75 -6.77
CA VAL A 33 -8.97 -2.83 -5.86
C VAL A 33 -10.30 -2.47 -5.21
N PRO A 34 -11.29 -3.38 -5.20
CA PRO A 34 -12.55 -3.14 -4.51
C PRO A 34 -12.39 -3.28 -2.99
N PHE A 35 -12.51 -2.17 -2.26
CA PHE A 35 -12.52 -2.16 -0.79
C PHE A 35 -13.38 -1.03 -0.22
N ILE A 36 -13.78 -1.17 1.05
CA ILE A 36 -14.50 -0.14 1.80
C ILE A 36 -13.53 0.63 2.70
N LEU A 37 -13.56 1.96 2.63
CA LEU A 37 -12.86 2.85 3.55
C LEU A 37 -13.83 3.39 4.62
N ASP A 38 -14.14 2.55 5.60
CA ASP A 38 -15.02 2.90 6.72
C ASP A 38 -14.32 3.79 7.77
N ASN A 39 -15.07 4.20 8.81
CA ASN A 39 -14.54 5.07 9.86
C ASN A 39 -13.32 4.44 10.54
N ASP A 40 -13.41 3.16 10.92
CA ASP A 40 -12.35 2.44 11.60
C ASP A 40 -11.07 2.34 10.76
N SER A 41 -11.20 2.07 9.46
CA SER A 41 -10.07 2.07 8.53
C SER A 41 -9.45 3.45 8.37
N ARG A 42 -10.26 4.52 8.36
CA ARG A 42 -9.77 5.90 8.29
C ARG A 42 -8.97 6.27 9.52
N GLU A 43 -9.49 5.97 10.70
CA GLU A 43 -8.78 6.20 11.97
C GLU A 43 -7.49 5.38 12.04
N PHE A 44 -7.56 4.11 11.64
CA PHE A 44 -6.38 3.24 11.55
C PHE A 44 -5.28 3.82 10.65
N LEU A 45 -5.62 4.27 9.45
CA LEU A 45 -4.66 4.90 8.54
C LEU A 45 -4.10 6.20 9.11
N LYS A 46 -4.95 7.10 9.61
CA LYS A 46 -4.51 8.39 10.16
C LYS A 46 -3.57 8.23 11.36
N LYS A 47 -3.78 7.19 12.18
CA LYS A 47 -2.94 6.90 13.34
C LYS A 47 -1.56 6.34 12.96
N ASN A 48 -1.47 5.57 11.88
CA ASN A 48 -0.27 4.78 11.56
C ASN A 48 0.55 5.34 10.39
N LEU A 49 -0.05 6.15 9.50
CA LEU A 49 0.68 6.77 8.41
C LEU A 49 1.56 7.92 8.94
N PRO A 50 2.83 8.02 8.52
CA PRO A 50 3.73 9.09 8.93
C PRO A 50 3.46 10.37 8.12
N LEU A 51 2.22 10.87 8.20
CA LEU A 51 1.74 12.04 7.51
C LEU A 51 1.29 13.09 8.53
N THR A 52 1.69 14.34 8.31
CA THR A 52 1.29 15.48 9.12
C THR A 52 0.29 16.35 8.37
N GLY A 53 -0.68 16.91 9.10
CA GLY A 53 -1.66 17.85 8.55
C GLY A 53 -2.99 17.20 8.13
N VAL A 54 -3.83 17.98 7.44
CA VAL A 54 -5.16 17.55 7.01
C VAL A 54 -5.03 16.68 5.76
N ILE A 55 -5.49 15.44 5.84
CA ILE A 55 -5.57 14.52 4.70
C ILE A 55 -7.04 14.44 4.27
N TYR A 56 -7.33 14.87 3.04
CA TYR A 56 -8.65 14.75 2.46
C TYR A 56 -9.01 13.30 2.16
N GLU A 57 -10.30 12.99 2.22
CA GLU A 57 -10.82 11.64 2.04
C GLU A 57 -10.43 10.99 0.70
N PRO A 58 -10.45 11.69 -0.46
CA PRO A 58 -9.98 11.10 -1.72
C PRO A 58 -8.51 10.68 -1.67
N THR A 59 -7.66 11.51 -1.06
CA THR A 59 -6.23 11.22 -0.89
C THR A 59 -6.02 10.01 0.02
N LEU A 60 -6.74 9.95 1.15
CA LEU A 60 -6.66 8.83 2.08
C LEU A 60 -7.11 7.52 1.43
N LYS A 61 -8.17 7.57 0.61
CA LYS A 61 -8.64 6.41 -0.16
C LYS A 61 -7.63 5.96 -1.21
N LYS A 62 -7.00 6.89 -1.92
CA LYS A 62 -5.95 6.52 -2.89
C LYS A 62 -4.74 5.90 -2.20
N LEU A 63 -4.33 6.43 -1.05
CA LEU A 63 -3.25 5.84 -0.25
C LEU A 63 -3.58 4.42 0.19
N ALA A 64 -4.79 4.21 0.71
CA ALA A 64 -5.27 2.89 1.12
C ALA A 64 -5.23 1.88 -0.05
N GLU A 65 -5.73 2.28 -1.22
CA GLU A 65 -5.70 1.45 -2.43
C GLU A 65 -4.26 1.11 -2.85
N ASN A 66 -3.38 2.10 -2.89
CA ASN A 66 -1.99 1.90 -3.26
C ASN A 66 -1.27 0.95 -2.29
N ILE A 67 -1.53 1.07 -0.98
CA ILE A 67 -0.97 0.17 0.03
C ILE A 67 -1.39 -1.29 -0.24
N ILE A 68 -2.66 -1.53 -0.58
CA ILE A 68 -3.15 -2.87 -0.93
C ILE A 68 -2.46 -3.38 -2.19
N ILE A 69 -2.44 -2.61 -3.28
CA ILE A 69 -1.83 -3.02 -4.55
C ILE A 69 -0.34 -3.35 -4.35
N LEU A 70 0.39 -2.49 -3.65
CA LEU A 70 1.83 -2.64 -3.43
C LEU A 70 2.13 -3.82 -2.49
N ASN A 71 1.28 -4.12 -1.51
CA ASN A 71 1.44 -5.33 -0.71
C ASN A 71 1.16 -6.60 -1.51
N ARG A 72 0.25 -6.56 -2.49
CA ARG A 72 -0.02 -7.71 -3.34
C ARG A 72 1.02 -7.92 -4.45
N GLN A 73 1.95 -6.98 -4.62
CA GLN A 73 3.06 -7.11 -5.56
C GLN A 73 4.31 -7.68 -4.88
N LYS A 74 4.97 -8.62 -5.54
CA LYS A 74 6.23 -9.21 -5.08
C LYS A 74 7.35 -8.99 -6.08
N HIS A 75 8.56 -8.83 -5.56
CA HIS A 75 9.76 -8.76 -6.38
C HIS A 75 10.10 -10.15 -6.92
N ARG A 76 10.33 -10.25 -8.24
CA ARG A 76 10.54 -11.53 -8.93
C ARG A 76 11.73 -12.34 -8.42
N ILE A 77 12.78 -11.68 -7.95
CA ILE A 77 14.03 -12.34 -7.55
C ILE A 77 14.06 -12.67 -6.06
N SER A 78 13.69 -11.72 -5.21
CA SER A 78 13.78 -11.89 -3.75
C SER A 78 12.50 -12.39 -3.09
N ASP A 79 11.39 -12.46 -3.84
CA ASP A 79 10.04 -12.78 -3.35
C ASP A 79 9.51 -11.85 -2.23
N GLU A 80 10.21 -10.75 -1.96
CA GLU A 80 9.79 -9.75 -0.98
C GLU A 80 8.61 -8.94 -1.52
N PHE A 81 7.68 -8.59 -0.63
CA PHE A 81 6.60 -7.68 -0.94
C PHE A 81 7.14 -6.30 -1.30
N ARG A 82 6.54 -5.67 -2.31
CA ARG A 82 6.99 -4.39 -2.81
C ARG A 82 6.88 -3.30 -1.76
N ILE A 83 5.86 -3.34 -0.90
CA ILE A 83 5.70 -2.39 0.20
C ILE A 83 6.86 -2.47 1.20
N SER A 84 7.33 -3.67 1.53
CA SER A 84 8.49 -3.90 2.40
C SER A 84 9.78 -3.36 1.77
N LEU A 85 9.97 -3.59 0.48
CA LEU A 85 11.09 -3.00 -0.27
C LEU A 85 11.01 -1.47 -0.30
N MET A 86 9.81 -0.90 -0.46
CA MET A 86 9.61 0.55 -0.40
C MET A 86 9.85 1.13 0.99
N ASN A 87 9.80 0.34 2.05
CA ASN A 87 10.14 0.78 3.40
C ASN A 87 11.66 0.87 3.64
N LYS A 88 12.48 0.19 2.82
CA LYS A 88 13.95 0.26 2.90
C LYS A 88 14.45 1.65 2.53
N GLU A 89 15.56 2.08 3.13
CA GLU A 89 16.19 3.37 2.80
C GLU A 89 16.52 3.44 1.29
N ILE A 90 17.12 2.37 0.77
CA ILE A 90 17.47 2.23 -0.64
C ILE A 90 16.42 1.38 -1.37
N TYR A 91 15.67 2.04 -2.26
CA TYR A 91 14.76 1.41 -3.22
C TYR A 91 15.15 1.69 -4.68
N GLN A 92 16.19 2.51 -4.87
CA GLN A 92 16.73 2.81 -6.20
C GLN A 92 17.29 1.51 -6.81
N GLY A 93 16.79 1.13 -7.99
CA GLY A 93 17.19 -0.10 -8.68
C GLY A 93 16.03 -1.04 -9.01
N TYR A 94 14.92 -0.97 -8.27
CA TYR A 94 13.73 -1.75 -8.59
C TYR A 94 12.90 -1.07 -9.68
N ARG A 95 12.88 -1.67 -10.88
CA ARG A 95 12.01 -1.25 -11.98
C ARG A 95 10.61 -1.84 -11.81
N GLU A 96 9.58 -1.17 -12.33
CA GLU A 96 8.20 -1.70 -12.32
C GLU A 96 8.10 -3.14 -12.85
N THR A 97 8.82 -3.45 -13.92
CA THR A 97 8.86 -4.79 -14.54
C THR A 97 9.47 -5.88 -13.65
N SER A 98 10.18 -5.48 -12.59
CA SER A 98 10.78 -6.40 -11.60
C SER A 98 9.74 -6.99 -10.66
N PHE A 99 8.50 -6.49 -10.69
CA PHE A 99 7.42 -6.94 -9.82
C PHE A 99 6.38 -7.75 -10.59
N TYR A 100 5.65 -8.59 -9.86
CA TYR A 100 4.48 -9.30 -10.33
C TYR A 100 3.40 -9.27 -9.25
N THR A 101 2.14 -9.31 -9.65
CA THR A 101 1.02 -9.43 -8.72
C THR A 101 0.96 -10.87 -8.22
N SER A 102 1.08 -11.05 -6.90
CA SER A 102 1.10 -12.36 -6.23
C SER A 102 -0.28 -12.87 -5.83
N ILE A 103 -1.25 -11.96 -5.69
CA ILE A 103 -2.65 -12.29 -5.42
C ILE A 103 -3.50 -11.74 -6.57
N ILE A 104 -4.01 -12.65 -7.41
CA ILE A 104 -5.07 -12.33 -8.36
C ILE A 104 -6.37 -12.67 -7.62
N GLU A 105 -7.13 -11.67 -7.18
CA GLU A 105 -8.49 -11.91 -6.72
C GLU A 105 -9.27 -12.52 -7.90
N ALA A 106 -9.76 -13.76 -7.70
CA ALA A 106 -10.72 -14.42 -8.58
C ALA A 106 -12.15 -13.95 -8.28
#